data_AF-A0A5C4RBL4-F1
#
_entry.id   AF-A0A5C4RBL4-F1
#
_cell.length_a   1.000
_cell.length_b   1.000
_cell.length_c   1.000
_cell.angle_alpha   90.00
_cell.angle_beta   90.00
_cell.angle_gamma   90.00
#
_symmetry.space_group_name_H-M   'P 1'
#
loop_
_entity.id
_entity.type
_entity.pdbx_description
1 polymer ?
#
loop_
_entity_poly.entity_id
_entity_poly.type
_entity_poly.pdbx_seq_one_letter_code
_entity_poly.pdbx_strand_id
1 'polypeptide(L)'
;RDVQQILALSARKINDPSTKWNDNNSHSWNGGGMHTSNDYGFGQVDARAAVRLAESWMTQSTAANEYVYSASSGPLGKTLAAGETLTSSIAMNAGLNVEHVEIDFDAQVGRLGDLTLKLISPDGTQSILLNRQGKVPDGMPGASASDLGSSQSGT
;
A
#
# COMPACT_ATOMS: atom_id res chain seq x y z
N ARG A 1 -5.96 3.04 16.66
CA ARG A 1 -5.98 1.67 16.09
C ARG A 1 -7.43 1.19 15.91
N ASP A 2 -8.23 0.97 16.95
CA ASP A 2 -9.62 0.51 16.80
C ASP A 2 -10.49 1.39 15.87
N VAL A 3 -10.43 2.71 16.02
CA VAL A 3 -11.17 3.64 15.14
C VAL A 3 -10.76 3.49 13.66
N GLN A 4 -9.47 3.33 13.37
CA GLN A 4 -9.00 3.14 11.99
C GLN A 4 -9.54 1.82 11.43
N GLN A 5 -9.53 0.75 12.22
CA GLN A 5 -10.04 -0.54 11.80
C GLN A 5 -11.56 -0.51 11.57
N ILE A 6 -12.32 0.14 12.46
CA ILE A 6 -13.77 0.33 12.29
C ILE A 6 -14.05 1.11 10.99
N LEU A 7 -13.31 2.20 10.73
CA LEU A 7 -13.48 2.98 9.51
C LEU A 7 -13.14 2.16 8.25
N ALA A 8 -12.07 1.37 8.29
CA ALA A 8 -11.68 0.51 7.18
C ALA A 8 -12.73 -0.58 6.90
N LEU A 9 -13.18 -1.29 7.94
CA LEU A 9 -14.14 -2.40 7.82
C LEU A 9 -15.54 -1.93 7.39
N SER A 10 -15.91 -0.70 7.73
CA SER A 10 -17.22 -0.12 7.39
C SER A 10 -17.21 0.69 6.09
N ALA A 11 -16.06 0.90 5.47
CA ALA A 11 -15.95 1.71 4.27
C ALA A 11 -16.55 1.02 3.03
N ARG A 12 -17.05 1.84 2.11
CA ARG A 12 -17.73 1.39 0.87
C ARG A 12 -16.91 1.72 -0.38
N LYS A 13 -16.91 0.80 -1.34
CA LYS A 13 -16.34 1.04 -2.68
C LYS A 13 -17.01 2.27 -3.30
N ILE A 14 -16.19 3.16 -3.85
CA ILE A 14 -16.67 4.28 -4.67
C ILE A 14 -16.79 3.78 -6.11
N ASN A 15 -17.91 4.12 -6.77
CA ASN A 15 -18.09 3.82 -8.19
C ASN A 15 -17.34 4.86 -9.03
N ASP A 16 -16.05 4.63 -9.19
CA ASP A 16 -15.18 5.41 -10.05
C ASP A 16 -14.53 4.45 -11.07
N PRO A 17 -14.82 4.57 -12.38
CA PRO A 17 -14.24 3.70 -13.40
C PRO A 17 -12.76 3.99 -13.68
N SER A 18 -12.21 5.10 -13.19
CA SER A 18 -10.82 5.49 -13.38
C SER A 18 -9.87 4.93 -12.30
N THR A 19 -10.43 4.47 -11.17
CA THR A 19 -9.64 3.83 -10.12
C THR A 19 -9.56 2.32 -10.30
N LYS A 20 -8.55 1.70 -9.67
CA LYS A 20 -8.41 0.25 -9.59
C LYS A 20 -8.67 -0.21 -8.16
N TRP A 21 -9.65 -1.09 -8.02
CA TRP A 21 -9.92 -1.81 -6.77
C TRP A 21 -9.25 -3.17 -6.80
N ASN A 22 -8.60 -3.53 -5.71
CA ASN A 22 -8.13 -4.88 -5.44
C ASN A 22 -8.76 -5.35 -4.13
N ASP A 23 -9.03 -6.64 -4.01
CA ASP A 23 -9.39 -7.24 -2.73
C ASP A 23 -8.14 -7.92 -2.17
N ASN A 24 -7.79 -7.62 -0.92
CA ASN A 24 -6.68 -8.29 -0.25
C ASN A 24 -7.09 -9.70 0.21
N ASN A 25 -6.15 -10.49 0.72
CA ASN A 25 -6.46 -11.85 1.18
C ASN A 25 -6.85 -11.91 2.68
N SER A 26 -7.39 -10.82 3.24
CA SER A 26 -7.88 -10.79 4.62
C SER A 26 -9.07 -11.75 4.79
N HIS A 27 -9.23 -12.29 5.99
CA HIS A 27 -10.41 -13.07 6.39
C HIS A 27 -11.26 -12.35 7.45
N SER A 28 -10.91 -11.10 7.77
CA SER A 28 -11.49 -10.35 8.89
C SER A 28 -12.91 -9.87 8.64
N TRP A 29 -13.41 -9.94 7.39
CA TRP A 29 -14.75 -9.51 7.02
C TRP A 29 -15.52 -10.63 6.32
N ASN A 30 -16.47 -11.25 7.02
CA ASN A 30 -17.31 -12.34 6.49
C ASN A 30 -16.53 -13.47 5.77
N GLY A 31 -15.28 -13.72 6.19
CA GLY A 31 -14.40 -14.73 5.60
C GLY A 31 -13.75 -14.33 4.27
N GLY A 32 -14.02 -13.12 3.75
CA GLY A 32 -13.46 -12.60 2.52
C GLY A 32 -12.55 -11.38 2.71
N GLY A 33 -11.85 -11.04 1.62
CA GLY A 33 -10.90 -9.93 1.52
C GLY A 33 -11.53 -8.56 1.76
N MET A 34 -10.71 -7.63 2.26
CA MET A 34 -11.04 -6.21 2.28
C MET A 34 -10.64 -5.56 0.97
N HIS A 35 -11.52 -4.71 0.46
CA HIS A 35 -11.26 -3.96 -0.76
C HIS A 35 -10.37 -2.75 -0.49
N THR A 36 -9.49 -2.46 -1.44
CA THR A 36 -8.59 -1.31 -1.37
C THR A 36 -8.32 -0.74 -2.75
N SER A 37 -8.10 0.57 -2.79
CA SER A 37 -7.62 1.33 -3.94
C SER A 37 -6.49 2.24 -3.48
N ASN A 38 -5.49 2.46 -4.34
CA ASN A 38 -4.44 3.45 -4.05
C ASN A 38 -5.00 4.89 -4.03
N ASP A 39 -6.14 5.13 -4.67
CA ASP A 39 -6.75 6.47 -4.77
C ASP A 39 -7.72 6.73 -3.60
N TYR A 40 -8.36 5.67 -3.08
CA TYR A 40 -9.44 5.78 -2.10
C TYR A 40 -9.22 5.00 -0.80
N GLY A 41 -8.09 4.29 -0.64
CA GLY A 41 -7.87 3.36 0.46
C GLY A 41 -8.97 2.29 0.51
N PHE A 42 -9.50 2.02 1.71
CA PHE A 42 -10.67 1.15 1.90
C PHE A 42 -11.98 1.76 1.39
N GLY A 43 -11.96 2.97 0.84
CA GLY A 43 -13.12 3.62 0.23
C GLY A 43 -13.77 4.69 1.10
N GLN A 44 -15.00 5.04 0.72
CA GLN A 44 -15.72 6.13 1.35
C GLN A 44 -16.16 5.74 2.76
N VAL A 45 -15.95 6.66 3.71
CA VAL A 45 -16.45 6.53 5.09
C VAL A 45 -17.98 6.43 5.09
N ASP A 46 -18.50 5.36 5.68
CA ASP A 46 -19.91 5.22 6.04
C ASP A 46 -20.07 5.43 7.56
N ALA A 47 -20.42 6.65 7.95
CA ALA A 47 -20.53 7.01 9.36
C ALA A 47 -21.60 6.17 10.10
N ARG A 48 -22.69 5.80 9.42
CA ARG A 48 -23.76 5.00 10.03
C ARG A 48 -23.27 3.57 10.29
N ALA A 49 -22.59 2.97 9.32
CA ALA A 49 -22.02 1.64 9.48
C ALA A 49 -20.90 1.63 10.53
N ALA A 50 -20.03 2.65 10.54
CA ALA A 50 -18.96 2.80 11.52
C ALA A 50 -19.49 2.89 12.96
N VAL A 51 -20.51 3.73 13.21
CA VAL A 51 -21.10 3.85 14.56
C VAL A 51 -21.76 2.54 14.99
N ARG A 52 -22.51 1.89 14.10
CA ARG A 52 -23.12 0.58 14.41
C ARG A 52 -22.07 -0.50 14.72
N LEU A 53 -20.97 -0.51 13.97
CA LEU A 53 -19.88 -1.44 14.24
C LEU A 53 -19.19 -1.13 15.58
N ALA A 54 -19.03 0.16 15.91
CA ALA A 54 -18.46 0.61 17.18
C ALA A 54 -19.32 0.19 18.40
N GLU A 55 -20.65 0.20 18.28
CA GLU A 55 -21.58 -0.21 19.35
C GLU A 55 -21.37 -1.66 19.80
N SER A 56 -20.90 -2.54 18.90
CA SER A 56 -20.62 -3.96 19.20
C SER A 56 -19.14 -4.32 19.15
N TRP A 57 -18.24 -3.33 19.14
CA TRP A 57 -16.80 -3.57 19.02
C TRP A 57 -16.22 -4.15 20.31
N MET A 58 -15.80 -5.41 20.27
CA MET A 58 -15.26 -6.12 21.44
C MET A 58 -13.73 -6.15 21.48
N THR A 59 -13.07 -5.90 20.36
CA THR A 59 -11.61 -5.86 20.30
C THR A 59 -11.10 -4.59 20.95
N GLN A 60 -10.01 -4.68 21.71
CA GLN A 60 -9.33 -3.50 22.22
C GLN A 60 -7.88 -3.49 21.76
N SER A 61 -7.57 -2.57 20.87
CA SER A 61 -6.21 -2.34 20.38
C SER A 61 -5.57 -1.27 21.25
N THR A 62 -4.77 -1.70 22.23
CA THR A 62 -4.10 -0.80 23.18
C THR A 62 -2.62 -0.66 22.81
N ALA A 63 -1.92 0.34 23.37
CA ALA A 63 -0.46 0.40 23.23
C ALA A 63 0.24 -0.85 23.80
N ALA A 64 -0.40 -1.59 24.73
CA ALA A 64 0.17 -2.78 25.34
C ALA A 64 0.23 -4.00 24.40
N ASN A 65 -0.54 -4.03 23.32
CA ASN A 65 -0.47 -5.08 22.29
C ASN A 65 0.07 -4.55 20.96
N GLU A 66 0.68 -3.37 20.96
CA GLU A 66 1.43 -2.84 19.83
C GLU A 66 2.84 -3.42 19.85
N TYR A 67 3.22 -4.03 18.72
CA TYR A 67 4.58 -4.50 18.51
C TYR A 67 5.15 -3.81 17.28
N VAL A 68 6.35 -3.26 17.43
CA VAL A 68 7.14 -2.73 16.32
C VAL A 68 8.23 -3.74 16.02
N TYR A 69 8.22 -4.24 14.78
CA TYR A 69 9.28 -5.08 14.25
C TYR A 69 9.96 -4.36 13.11
N SER A 70 11.27 -4.26 13.19
CA SER A 70 12.11 -3.69 12.14
C SER A 70 13.05 -4.76 11.63
N ALA A 71 13.22 -4.80 10.32
CA ALA A 71 14.19 -5.66 9.66
C ALA A 71 14.73 -4.90 8.45
N SER A 72 15.95 -5.25 8.05
CA SER A 72 16.63 -4.60 6.94
C SER A 72 17.24 -5.65 6.04
N SER A 73 17.20 -5.41 4.73
CA SER A 73 17.97 -6.17 3.76
C SER A 73 19.47 -5.88 3.83
N GLY A 74 19.86 -4.79 4.53
CA GLY A 74 21.17 -4.17 4.35
C GLY A 74 21.37 -3.63 2.92
N PRO A 75 22.60 -3.19 2.60
CA PRO A 75 22.95 -2.74 1.26
C PRO A 75 22.86 -3.88 0.25
N LEU A 76 21.99 -3.75 -0.74
CA LEU A 76 21.87 -4.75 -1.81
C LEU A 76 23.03 -4.66 -2.82
N GLY A 77 23.58 -3.46 -3.03
CA GLY A 77 24.68 -3.22 -3.97
C GLY A 77 24.35 -3.63 -5.41
N LYS A 78 23.08 -3.57 -5.80
CA LYS A 78 22.59 -3.99 -7.12
C LYS A 78 22.35 -2.79 -8.01
N THR A 79 22.71 -2.93 -9.28
CA THR A 79 22.31 -2.02 -10.35
C THR A 79 21.01 -2.54 -10.96
N LEU A 80 20.10 -1.62 -11.27
CA LEU A 80 18.86 -1.90 -11.98
C LEU A 80 18.90 -1.20 -13.34
N ALA A 81 18.95 -1.97 -14.44
CA ALA A 81 18.90 -1.38 -15.78
C ALA A 81 17.45 -1.10 -16.21
N ALA A 82 17.29 -0.29 -17.26
CA ALA A 82 15.98 0.04 -17.80
C ALA A 82 15.24 -1.23 -18.27
N GLY A 83 14.01 -1.42 -17.79
CA GLY A 83 13.18 -2.57 -18.12
C GLY A 83 13.42 -3.81 -17.24
N GLU A 84 14.41 -3.77 -16.34
CA GLU A 84 14.64 -4.86 -15.38
C GLU A 84 13.75 -4.74 -14.15
N THR A 85 13.63 -5.83 -13.39
CA THR A 85 12.99 -5.87 -12.08
C THR A 85 13.96 -6.49 -11.09
N LEU A 86 14.23 -5.76 -10.00
CA LEU A 86 14.97 -6.27 -8.86
C LEU A 86 14.00 -6.65 -7.74
N THR A 87 14.14 -7.85 -7.21
CA THR A 87 13.35 -8.33 -6.06
C THR A 87 14.28 -8.53 -4.87
N SER A 88 13.83 -8.09 -3.69
CA SER A 88 14.45 -8.39 -2.40
C SER A 88 13.36 -8.82 -1.43
N SER A 89 13.69 -9.75 -0.54
CA SER A 89 12.76 -10.30 0.45
C SER A 89 13.36 -10.19 1.84
N ILE A 90 12.54 -9.77 2.79
CA ILE A 90 12.88 -9.72 4.22
C ILE A 90 11.99 -10.73 4.92
N ALA A 91 12.60 -11.67 5.65
CA ALA A 91 11.87 -12.62 6.46
C ALA A 91 11.45 -11.97 7.78
N MET A 92 10.17 -12.11 8.13
CA MET A 92 9.60 -11.63 9.38
C MET A 92 9.05 -12.83 10.16
N ASN A 93 9.03 -12.73 11.49
CA ASN A 93 8.46 -13.78 12.32
C ASN A 93 6.95 -13.93 12.06
N ALA A 94 6.47 -15.17 12.04
CA ALA A 94 5.05 -15.46 11.93
C ALA A 94 4.27 -15.10 13.21
N GLY A 95 2.94 -15.09 13.12
CA GLY A 95 2.05 -14.88 14.27
C GLY A 95 1.72 -13.42 14.58
N LEU A 96 2.05 -12.50 13.66
CA LEU A 96 1.74 -11.07 13.79
C LEU A 96 0.54 -10.71 12.92
N ASN A 97 -0.38 -9.94 13.50
CA ASN A 97 -1.41 -9.23 12.73
C ASN A 97 -0.83 -7.87 12.34
N VAL A 98 -0.57 -7.68 11.04
CA VAL A 98 0.03 -6.45 10.52
C VAL A 98 -1.06 -5.41 10.27
N GLU A 99 -0.90 -4.24 10.87
CA GLU A 99 -1.79 -3.08 10.64
C GLU A 99 -1.11 -2.00 9.79
N HIS A 100 0.17 -1.76 10.07
CA HIS A 100 0.98 -0.76 9.37
C HIS A 100 2.29 -1.40 8.92
N VAL A 101 2.73 -1.01 7.72
CA VAL A 101 4.07 -1.31 7.20
C VAL A 101 4.69 -0.01 6.75
N GLU A 102 5.87 0.28 7.28
CA GLU A 102 6.71 1.39 6.86
C GLU A 102 7.93 0.82 6.14
N ILE A 103 8.32 1.46 5.03
CA ILE A 103 9.46 1.04 4.22
C ILE A 103 10.38 2.24 4.05
N ASP A 104 11.55 2.15 4.67
CA ASP A 104 12.68 3.01 4.35
C ASP A 104 13.42 2.45 3.14
N PHE A 105 13.39 3.20 2.03
CA PHE A 105 14.00 2.81 0.77
C PHE A 105 15.08 3.82 0.38
N ASP A 106 16.30 3.32 0.16
CA ASP A 106 17.44 4.10 -0.32
C ASP A 106 17.92 3.54 -1.66
N ALA A 107 18.06 4.41 -2.66
CA ALA A 107 18.64 4.09 -3.95
C ALA A 107 19.16 5.33 -4.67
N GLN A 108 20.30 5.20 -5.34
CA GLN A 108 20.77 6.17 -6.31
C GLN A 108 20.09 5.89 -7.66
N VAL A 109 19.15 6.75 -8.05
CA VAL A 109 18.40 6.62 -9.30
C VAL A 109 18.66 7.82 -10.20
N GLY A 110 18.77 7.59 -11.50
CA GLY A 110 18.93 8.69 -12.46
C GLY A 110 17.72 9.60 -12.52
N ARG A 111 16.50 9.00 -12.55
CA ARG A 111 15.22 9.72 -12.59
C ARG A 111 14.17 8.95 -11.78
N LEU A 112 13.58 9.60 -10.78
CA LEU A 112 12.55 8.97 -9.92
C LEU A 112 11.32 8.51 -10.72
N GLY A 113 10.98 9.24 -11.78
CA GLY A 113 9.86 8.92 -12.68
C GLY A 113 10.00 7.62 -13.46
N ASP A 114 11.19 7.01 -13.49
CA ASP A 114 11.41 5.72 -14.15
C ASP A 114 11.23 4.53 -13.17
N LEU A 115 11.13 4.79 -11.86
CA LEU A 115 11.02 3.76 -10.83
C LEU A 115 9.55 3.43 -10.50
N THR A 116 9.27 2.14 -10.34
CA THR A 116 8.08 1.64 -9.65
C THR A 116 8.54 0.76 -8.50
N LEU A 117 8.11 1.06 -7.28
CA LEU A 117 8.36 0.26 -6.08
C LEU A 117 7.07 -0.40 -5.63
N LYS A 118 7.11 -1.73 -5.47
CA LYS A 118 6.00 -2.52 -4.95
C LYS A 118 6.42 -3.30 -3.71
N LEU A 119 5.56 -3.31 -2.71
CA LEU A 119 5.62 -4.24 -1.59
C LEU A 119 4.66 -5.39 -1.86
N ILE A 120 5.13 -6.61 -1.65
CA ILE A 120 4.33 -7.83 -1.79
C ILE A 120 4.31 -8.54 -0.44
N SER A 121 3.14 -8.72 0.16
CA SER A 121 2.99 -9.47 1.40
C SER A 121 3.10 -10.98 1.17
N PRO A 122 3.33 -11.79 2.22
CA PRO A 122 3.43 -13.24 2.11
C PRO A 122 2.19 -13.92 1.48
N ASP A 123 1.01 -13.32 1.62
CA ASP A 123 -0.25 -13.80 1.03
C ASP A 123 -0.49 -13.29 -0.40
N GLY A 124 0.47 -12.55 -0.99
CA GLY A 124 0.43 -12.07 -2.35
C GLY A 124 -0.24 -10.71 -2.55
N THR A 125 -0.76 -10.06 -1.49
CA THR A 125 -1.29 -8.69 -1.60
C THR A 125 -0.18 -7.72 -2.05
N GLN A 126 -0.43 -6.95 -3.10
CA GLN A 126 0.52 -5.99 -3.64
C GLN A 126 0.14 -4.56 -3.28
N SER A 127 1.08 -3.80 -2.73
CA SER A 127 0.96 -2.36 -2.48
C SER A 127 1.96 -1.60 -3.35
N ILE A 128 1.51 -0.57 -4.06
CA ILE A 128 2.38 0.28 -4.88
C ILE A 128 2.83 1.45 -4.02
N LEU A 129 4.12 1.50 -3.67
CA LEU A 129 4.68 2.53 -2.79
C LEU A 129 5.21 3.73 -3.57
N LEU A 130 5.78 3.48 -4.74
CA LEU A 130 6.18 4.50 -5.70
C LEU A 130 5.72 4.06 -7.07
N ASN A 131 5.08 4.96 -7.82
CA ASN A 131 4.67 4.69 -9.19
C ASN A 131 5.11 5.82 -10.10
N ARG A 132 6.29 5.71 -10.71
CA ARG A 132 6.79 6.60 -11.77
C ARG A 132 6.57 8.09 -11.44
N GLN A 133 6.98 8.47 -10.22
CA GLN A 133 6.61 9.75 -9.64
C GLN A 133 7.10 10.92 -10.50
N GLY A 134 6.22 11.90 -10.70
CA GLY A 134 6.48 13.07 -11.54
C GLY A 134 6.16 12.88 -13.02
N LYS A 135 5.79 11.68 -13.49
CA LYS A 135 5.21 11.46 -14.83
C LYS A 135 3.69 11.59 -14.81
N VAL A 136 3.11 11.85 -15.98
CA VAL A 136 1.67 11.69 -16.21
C VAL A 136 1.33 10.21 -15.98
N PRO A 137 0.38 9.88 -15.09
CA PRO A 137 0.02 8.50 -14.79
C PRO A 137 -0.42 7.74 -16.03
N ASP A 138 -0.03 6.46 -16.10
CA ASP A 138 -0.40 5.59 -17.21
C ASP A 138 -1.93 5.51 -17.36
N GLY A 139 -2.42 5.74 -18.58
CA GLY A 139 -3.85 5.75 -18.89
C GLY A 139 -4.54 7.11 -18.76
N MET A 140 -3.85 8.15 -18.28
CA MET A 140 -4.36 9.53 -18.33
C MET A 140 -4.03 10.22 -19.67
N PRO A 141 -4.85 11.20 -20.11
CA PRO A 141 -4.54 12.00 -21.29
C PRO A 141 -3.15 12.66 -21.19
N GLY A 142 -2.31 12.46 -22.20
CA GLY A 142 -0.94 12.98 -22.23
C GLY A 142 0.13 12.01 -21.71
N ALA A 143 -0.27 10.82 -21.20
CA ALA A 143 0.69 9.77 -20.87
C ALA A 143 1.43 9.30 -22.13
N SER A 144 2.76 9.28 -22.08
CA SER A 144 3.62 8.85 -23.18
C SER A 144 4.87 8.16 -22.65
N ALA A 145 5.42 7.21 -23.42
CA ALA A 145 6.73 6.63 -23.13
C ALA A 145 7.85 7.68 -23.18
N SER A 146 7.65 8.77 -23.95
CA SER A 146 8.57 9.91 -24.02
C SER A 146 8.38 10.92 -22.89
N ASP A 147 7.39 10.74 -22.01
CA ASP A 147 7.22 11.61 -20.85
C ASP A 147 8.39 11.42 -19.88
N LEU A 148 9.15 12.50 -19.72
CA LEU A 148 10.28 12.56 -18.80
C LEU A 148 9.85 13.05 -17.41
N GLY A 149 8.58 13.40 -17.22
CA GLY A 149 8.08 13.94 -15.96
C GLY A 149 8.80 15.23 -15.54
N SER A 150 8.65 15.59 -14.26
CA SER A 150 9.36 16.74 -13.69
C SER A 150 10.89 16.53 -13.69
N SER A 151 11.62 17.48 -14.25
CA SER A 151 13.10 17.51 -14.24
C SER A 151 13.70 17.86 -12.88
N GLN A 152 12.88 18.22 -11.89
CA GLN A 152 13.31 18.53 -10.52
C GLN A 152 13.26 17.32 -9.58
N SER A 153 12.78 16.17 -10.05
CA SER A 153 12.56 14.99 -9.20
C SER A 153 13.78 14.05 -9.21
N GLY A 154 14.73 14.28 -8.30
CA GLY A 154 15.76 13.30 -7.95
C GLY A 154 17.17 13.86 -7.77
N THR A 155 17.37 14.80 -6.84
CA THR A 155 18.69 15.01 -6.22
C THR A 155 18.75 14.28 -4.89
#